data_AF-A0A1M3MNW0-F1
#
_entry.id   AF-A0A1M3MNW0-F1
#
_cell.length_a   1.000
_cell.length_b   1.000
_cell.length_c   1.000
_cell.angle_alpha   90.00
_cell.angle_beta   90.00
_cell.angle_gamma   90.00
#
_symmetry.space_group_name_H-M   'P 1'
#
loop_
_entity.id
_entity.type
_entity.pdbx_description
1 polymer ?
#
loop_
_entity_poly.entity_id
_entity_poly.type
_entity_poly.pdbx_seq_one_letter_code
_entity_poly.pdbx_strand_id
1 'polypeptide(L)'
;MTASPAPDFTIFGMYVDRKRILDRMTPGAVAGMCRIPADDVNRVISGRPIGEESFHALCGWLGREPSFFAVSTIVANRRALP
;
A
#
# COMPACT_ATOMS: atom_id res chain seq x y z
N MET A 1 17.13 18.71 -4.24
CA MET A 1 16.35 17.46 -4.35
C MET A 1 15.63 17.26 -3.03
N THR A 2 14.36 17.63 -2.95
CA THR A 2 13.52 17.33 -1.77
C THR A 2 13.20 15.83 -1.81
N ALA A 3 13.68 15.06 -0.84
CA ALA A 3 13.36 13.64 -0.72
C ALA A 3 11.82 13.51 -0.65
N SER A 4 11.23 12.70 -1.55
CA SER A 4 9.83 12.34 -1.39
C SER A 4 9.65 11.68 -0.03
N PRO A 5 8.62 12.08 0.74
CA PRO A 5 8.32 11.44 2.02
C PRO A 5 8.13 9.94 1.81
N ALA A 6 8.80 9.13 2.64
CA ALA A 6 8.69 7.69 2.60
C ALA A 6 7.23 7.25 2.82
N PRO A 7 6.77 6.17 2.17
CA PRO A 7 5.43 5.65 2.39
C PRO A 7 5.29 5.02 3.78
N ASP A 8 4.12 5.19 4.39
CA ASP A 8 3.71 4.47 5.60
C ASP A 8 3.19 3.08 5.19
N PHE A 9 4.06 2.08 5.29
CA PHE A 9 3.72 0.70 4.94
C PHE A 9 2.69 0.06 5.88
N THR A 10 2.47 0.59 7.09
CA THR A 10 1.43 0.10 7.98
C THR A 10 0.06 0.45 7.42
N ILE A 11 -0.14 1.72 7.07
CA ILE A 11 -1.40 2.20 6.50
C ILE A 11 -1.60 1.62 5.11
N PHE A 12 -0.54 1.58 4.29
CA PHE A 12 -0.60 0.95 2.98
C PHE A 12 -1.04 -0.52 3.07
N GLY A 13 -0.45 -1.28 4.00
CA GLY A 13 -0.83 -2.66 4.30
C GLY A 13 -2.31 -2.82 4.65
N MET A 14 -2.86 -1.93 5.47
CA MET A 14 -4.28 -1.94 5.83
C MET A 14 -5.19 -1.74 4.61
N TYR A 15 -4.84 -0.85 3.67
CA TYR A 15 -5.61 -0.65 2.45
C TYR A 15 -5.56 -1.88 1.52
N VAL A 16 -4.37 -2.45 1.35
CA VAL A 16 -4.16 -3.69 0.57
C VAL A 16 -5.00 -4.82 1.15
N ASP A 17 -4.93 -5.05 2.47
CA ASP A 17 -5.65 -6.15 3.10
C ASP A 17 -7.17 -5.96 3.06
N ARG A 18 -7.63 -4.72 3.30
CA ARG A 18 -9.06 -4.38 3.20
C ARG A 18 -9.61 -4.66 1.80
N LYS A 19 -8.95 -4.17 0.74
CA LYS A 19 -9.41 -4.41 -0.64
C LYS A 19 -9.41 -5.90 -0.97
N ARG A 20 -8.33 -6.60 -0.58
CA ARG A 20 -8.21 -8.05 -0.76
C ARG A 20 -9.39 -8.81 -0.13
N ILE A 21 -9.76 -8.47 1.10
CA ILE A 21 -10.88 -9.11 1.82
C ILE A 21 -12.21 -8.80 1.13
N LEU A 22 -12.46 -7.55 0.73
CA LEU A 22 -13.68 -7.15 0.04
C LEU A 22 -13.84 -7.87 -1.32
N ASP A 23 -12.72 -8.02 -2.04
CA ASP A 23 -12.68 -8.72 -3.33
C ASP A 23 -12.56 -10.25 -3.17
N ARG A 24 -12.55 -10.76 -1.93
CA ARG A 24 -12.42 -12.19 -1.56
C ARG A 24 -11.19 -12.87 -2.16
N MET A 25 -10.08 -12.14 -2.26
CA MET A 25 -8.84 -12.62 -2.84
C MET A 25 -7.90 -13.20 -1.76
N THR A 26 -7.14 -14.22 -2.11
CA THR A 26 -5.98 -14.66 -1.30
C THR A 26 -4.78 -13.75 -1.57
N PRO A 27 -3.78 -13.67 -0.68
CA PRO A 27 -2.54 -12.93 -0.97
C PRO A 27 -1.89 -13.36 -2.29
N GLY A 28 -1.89 -14.67 -2.58
CA GLY A 28 -1.38 -15.20 -3.85
C GLY A 28 -2.17 -14.75 -5.07
N ALA A 29 -3.50 -14.63 -4.97
CA ALA A 29 -4.32 -14.11 -6.06
C ALA A 29 -4.03 -12.62 -6.34
N VAL A 30 -3.82 -11.82 -5.29
CA VAL A 30 -3.44 -10.40 -5.43
C VAL A 30 -2.06 -10.31 -6.09
N ALA A 31 -1.10 -11.12 -5.66
CA ALA A 31 0.23 -11.19 -6.24
C ALA A 31 0.19 -11.52 -7.73
N GLY A 32 -0.61 -12.52 -8.13
CA GLY A 32 -0.82 -12.88 -9.53
C GLY A 32 -1.47 -11.76 -10.35
N MET A 33 -2.48 -11.08 -9.79
CA MET A 33 -3.16 -9.96 -10.46
C MET A 33 -2.21 -8.76 -10.68
N CYS A 34 -1.37 -8.46 -9.68
CA CYS A 34 -0.44 -7.34 -9.73
C CYS A 34 0.90 -7.70 -10.41
N ARG A 35 1.13 -8.97 -10.73
CA ARG A 35 2.40 -9.51 -11.27
C ARG A 35 3.61 -9.22 -10.36
N ILE A 36 3.45 -9.46 -9.06
CA ILE A 36 4.48 -9.23 -8.03
C ILE A 36 4.75 -10.50 -7.22
N PRO A 37 5.87 -10.58 -6.48
CA PRO A 37 6.11 -11.69 -5.57
C PRO A 37 5.01 -11.83 -4.50
N ALA A 38 4.57 -13.06 -4.22
CA ALA A 38 3.57 -13.31 -3.18
C ALA A 38 4.08 -12.96 -1.76
N ASP A 39 5.40 -13.05 -1.53
CA ASP A 39 6.01 -12.62 -0.28
C ASP A 39 5.80 -11.12 0.01
N ASP A 40 5.88 -10.28 -1.03
CA ASP A 40 5.65 -8.84 -0.88
C ASP A 40 4.23 -8.53 -0.41
N VAL A 41 3.22 -9.27 -0.92
CA VAL A 41 1.84 -9.11 -0.45
C VAL A 41 1.70 -9.48 1.03
N ASN A 42 2.34 -10.56 1.47
CA ASN A 42 2.29 -10.96 2.88
C ASN A 42 3.06 -9.98 3.79
N ARG A 43 4.22 -9.49 3.34
CA ARG A 43 5.02 -8.48 4.05
C ARG A 43 4.24 -7.19 4.22
N VAL A 44 3.63 -6.69 3.14
CA VAL A 44 2.92 -5.42 3.19
C VAL A 44 1.67 -5.48 4.06
N ILE A 45 0.89 -6.58 3.99
CA ILE A 45 -0.28 -6.79 4.88
C ILE A 45 0.17 -6.81 6.36
N SER A 46 1.40 -7.25 6.63
CA SER A 46 2.02 -7.23 7.95
C SER A 46 2.68 -5.88 8.31
N GLY A 47 2.47 -4.83 7.50
CA GLY A 47 3.03 -3.49 7.70
C GLY A 47 4.53 -3.36 7.39
N ARG A 48 5.14 -4.36 6.74
CA ARG A 48 6.57 -4.35 6.41
C ARG A 48 6.83 -3.70 5.05
N PRO A 49 8.00 -3.06 4.88
CA PRO A 49 8.41 -2.49 3.60
C PRO A 49 8.61 -3.58 2.53
N ILE A 50 8.31 -3.20 1.29
CA ILE A 50 8.45 -3.98 0.06
C ILE A 50 9.21 -3.17 -1.00
N GLY A 51 9.58 -3.81 -2.11
CA GLY A 51 10.22 -3.13 -3.23
C GLY A 51 9.34 -2.06 -3.89
N GLU A 52 9.98 -1.08 -4.53
CA GLU A 52 9.32 0.05 -5.20
C GLU A 52 8.36 -0.43 -6.30
N GLU A 53 8.77 -1.38 -7.14
CA GLU A 53 7.91 -1.93 -8.20
C GLU A 53 6.62 -2.55 -7.61
N SER A 54 6.75 -3.34 -6.55
CA SER A 54 5.61 -3.96 -5.87
C SER A 54 4.70 -2.92 -5.21
N PHE A 55 5.28 -1.87 -4.64
CA PHE A 55 4.52 -0.74 -4.09
C PHE A 55 3.70 -0.01 -5.17
N HIS A 56 4.31 0.31 -6.32
CA HIS A 56 3.62 0.97 -7.43
C HIS A 56 2.53 0.09 -8.06
N ALA A 57 2.78 -1.21 -8.24
CA ALA A 57 1.80 -2.15 -8.76
C ALA A 57 0.54 -2.24 -7.86
N LEU A 58 0.76 -2.35 -6.55
CA LEU A 58 -0.33 -2.37 -5.57
C LEU A 58 -1.06 -1.02 -5.47
N CYS A 59 -0.37 0.12 -5.64
CA CYS A 59 -1.01 1.43 -5.77
C CYS A 59 -1.95 1.48 -6.98
N GLY A 60 -1.51 0.98 -8.13
CA GLY A 60 -2.33 0.85 -9.34
C GLY A 60 -3.56 -0.03 -9.10
N TRP A 61 -3.39 -1.17 -8.46
CA TRP A 61 -4.50 -2.06 -8.09
C TRP A 61 -5.50 -1.41 -7.12
N LEU A 62 -5.01 -0.60 -6.17
CA LEU A 62 -5.85 0.16 -5.24
C LEU A 62 -6.54 1.36 -5.88
N GLY A 63 -6.14 1.79 -7.08
CA GLY A 63 -6.62 3.03 -7.70
C GLY A 63 -6.23 4.26 -6.87
N ARG A 64 -5.00 4.25 -6.33
CA ARG A 64 -4.45 5.32 -5.49
C ARG A 64 -3.07 5.69 -5.96
N GLU A 65 -2.79 6.99 -6.00
CA GLU A 65 -1.44 7.48 -6.28
C GLU A 65 -0.49 7.17 -5.11
N PRO A 66 0.79 6.86 -5.36
CA PRO A 66 1.79 6.59 -4.31
C PRO A 66 1.88 7.68 -3.23
N SER A 67 1.69 8.94 -3.61
CA SER A 67 1.72 10.11 -2.72
C SER A 67 0.62 10.10 -1.66
N PHE A 68 -0.46 9.32 -1.85
CA PHE A 68 -1.50 9.13 -0.86
C PHE A 68 -0.96 8.46 0.42
N PHE A 69 0.03 7.57 0.28
CA PHE A 69 0.60 6.82 1.39
C PHE A 69 1.83 7.50 2.02
N ALA A 70 2.19 8.70 1.57
CA ALA A 70 3.25 9.48 2.20
C ALA A 70 2.89 9.90 3.62
N VAL A 71 3.85 9.76 4.55
CA VAL A 71 3.72 10.11 5.98
C VAL A 71 3.13 11.52 6.20
N SER A 72 3.53 12.50 5.38
CA SER A 72 3.07 13.88 5.49
C SER A 72 1.57 14.06 5.22
N THR A 73 1.01 13.29 4.29
CA THR A 73 -0.39 13.42 3.84
C THR A 73 -1.36 12.88 4.89
N ILE A 74 -1.00 11.77 5.54
CA ILE A 74 -1.83 11.15 6.59
C ILE A 74 -1.85 11.99 7.87
N VAL A 75 -0.70 12.52 8.29
CA VAL A 75 -0.63 13.42 9.45
C VAL A 75 -1.39 14.72 9.18
N ALA A 76 -1.31 15.25 7.96
CA ALA A 76 -2.07 16.43 7.56
C ALA A 76 -3.59 16.19 7.60
N ASN A 77 -4.08 15.06 7.08
CA ASN A 77 -5.50 14.71 7.12
C ASN A 77 -6.02 14.47 8.55
N ARG A 78 -5.19 13.95 9.45
CA ARG A 78 -5.54 13.78 10.87
C ARG A 78 -5.74 15.10 11.63
N ARG A 79 -5.05 16.17 11.23
CA ARG A 79 -5.22 17.51 11.82
C ARG A 79 -6.41 18.29 11.26
N ALA A 80 -7.00 17.84 10.17
CA ALA A 80 -8.13 18.50 9.50
C ALA A 80 -9.51 18.04 10.00
N LEU A 81 -9.57 17.11 10.96
CA LEU A 81 -10.80 16.73 11.64
C LEU A 81 -10.97 17.60 12.90
N PRO A 82 -12.07 18.38 13.02
CA PRO A 82 -12.36 19.19 14.20
C PRO A 82 -12.61 18.36 15.46
#